data_AF-A0A929L398-F1
#
_entry.id   AF-A0A929L398-F1
#
_cell.length_a   1.000
_cell.length_b   1.000
_cell.length_c   1.000
_cell.angle_alpha   90.00
_cell.angle_beta   90.00
_cell.angle_gamma   90.00
#
_symmetry.space_group_name_H-M   'P 1'
#
loop_
_entity.id
_entity.type
_entity.pdbx_description
1 polymer ?
#
loop_
_entity_poly.entity_id
_entity_poly.type
_entity_poly.pdbx_seq_one_letter_code
_entity_poly.pdbx_strand_id
1 'polypeptide(L)'
;MTKAEFEAKLAAVAGDCAYGKEVAADLVDHFDETGKYAQTAKDRLDERLGTLKGWEKKHEEEGDYAKASEEAKKIACVLKFLDAVK
;
A
#
# COMPACT_ATOMS: atom_id res chain seq x y z
N MET A 1 15.85 0.75 11.52
CA MET A 1 16.01 -0.43 10.66
C MET A 1 16.85 -0.04 9.46
N THR A 2 17.60 -0.97 8.88
CA THR A 2 18.29 -0.79 7.59
C THR A 2 17.31 -0.96 6.43
N LYS A 3 17.68 -0.51 5.22
CA LYS A 3 16.89 -0.75 4.01
C LYS A 3 16.62 -2.24 3.78
N ALA A 4 17.61 -3.10 4.04
CA ALA A 4 17.47 -4.55 3.92
C ALA A 4 16.51 -5.16 4.97
N GLU A 5 16.56 -4.69 6.22
CA GLU A 5 15.60 -5.10 7.25
C GLU A 5 14.18 -4.65 6.92
N PHE A 6 14.03 -3.46 6.33
CA PHE A 6 12.75 -2.94 5.88
C PHE A 6 12.19 -3.77 4.71
N GLU A 7 13.00 -4.02 3.69
CA GLU A 7 12.63 -4.87 2.54
C GLU A 7 12.19 -6.26 2.99
N ALA A 8 12.95 -6.90 3.88
CA ALA A 8 12.60 -8.22 4.42
C ALA A 8 11.26 -8.19 5.19
N LYS A 9 11.04 -7.15 6.00
CA LYS A 9 9.78 -6.93 6.73
C LYS A 9 8.60 -6.77 5.78
N LEU A 10 8.76 -5.96 4.73
CA LEU A 10 7.73 -5.71 3.73
C LEU A 10 7.43 -6.95 2.86
N ALA A 11 8.45 -7.72 2.48
CA ALA A 11 8.28 -8.97 1.74
C ALA A 11 7.46 -10.00 2.53
N ALA A 12 7.71 -10.12 3.84
CA ALA A 12 6.91 -11.00 4.71
C ALA A 12 5.44 -10.56 4.80
N VAL A 13 5.18 -9.25 4.78
CA VAL A 13 3.82 -8.68 4.83
C VAL A 13 3.09 -8.85 3.49
N ALA A 14 3.80 -8.70 2.37
CA ALA A 14 3.25 -8.85 1.03
C ALA A 14 2.66 -10.26 0.82
N GLY A 15 3.37 -11.30 1.26
CA GLY A 15 2.99 -12.70 1.01
C GLY A 15 2.68 -12.94 -0.47
N ASP A 16 1.50 -13.51 -0.75
CA ASP A 16 1.02 -13.80 -2.11
C ASP A 16 0.25 -12.64 -2.76
N CYS A 17 0.10 -11.49 -2.08
CA CYS A 17 -0.57 -10.32 -2.63
C CYS A 17 0.31 -9.70 -3.73
N ALA A 18 -0.04 -9.91 -5.01
CA ALA A 18 0.70 -9.32 -6.15
C ALA A 18 0.81 -7.79 -6.04
N TYR A 19 -0.30 -7.12 -5.73
CA TYR A 19 -0.30 -5.67 -5.46
C TYR A 19 0.59 -5.28 -4.27
N GLY A 20 0.68 -6.15 -3.26
CA GLY A 20 1.53 -5.94 -2.10
C GLY A 20 3.02 -5.95 -2.45
N LYS A 21 3.43 -6.72 -3.46
CA LYS A 21 4.82 -6.70 -3.95
C LYS A 21 5.17 -5.37 -4.60
N GLU A 22 4.22 -4.78 -5.36
CA GLU A 22 4.39 -3.45 -5.94
C GLU A 22 4.47 -2.37 -4.85
N VAL A 23 3.61 -2.46 -3.82
CA VAL A 23 3.65 -1.57 -2.65
C VAL A 23 4.98 -1.70 -1.91
N ALA A 24 5.46 -2.92 -1.67
CA ALA A 24 6.73 -3.15 -1.01
C ALA A 24 7.91 -2.55 -1.79
N ALA A 25 7.95 -2.74 -3.12
CA ALA A 25 8.99 -2.19 -3.98
C ALA A 25 9.02 -0.64 -3.92
N ASP A 26 7.86 0.01 -4.06
CA ASP A 26 7.72 1.47 -3.95
C ASP A 26 8.23 2.00 -2.60
N LEU A 27 7.85 1.35 -1.50
CA LEU A 27 8.32 1.75 -0.17
C LEU A 27 9.84 1.58 0.00
N VAL A 28 10.42 0.52 -0.55
CA VAL A 28 11.87 0.26 -0.49
C VAL A 28 12.64 1.27 -1.36
N ASP A 29 12.14 1.60 -2.55
CA ASP A 29 12.75 2.60 -3.43
C ASP A 29 12.79 3.98 -2.77
N HIS A 30 11.79 4.29 -1.96
CA HIS A 30 11.66 5.56 -1.25
C HIS A 30 12.11 5.52 0.23
N PHE A 31 12.77 4.45 0.67
CA PHE A 31 13.14 4.25 2.09
C PHE A 31 14.00 5.39 2.68
N ASP A 32 14.97 5.87 1.92
CA ASP A 32 15.91 6.93 2.33
C ASP A 32 15.58 8.28 1.67
N GLU A 33 14.35 8.48 1.21
CA GLU A 33 13.95 9.74 0.60
C GLU A 33 13.99 10.88 1.62
N THR A 34 14.68 11.96 1.27
CA THR A 34 14.86 13.13 2.15
C THR A 34 14.56 14.42 1.41
N GLY A 35 14.07 15.43 2.14
CA GLY A 35 13.69 16.72 1.57
C GLY A 35 12.44 17.31 2.22
N LYS A 36 12.14 18.57 1.88
CA LYS A 36 11.00 19.32 2.45
C LYS A 36 9.64 18.62 2.21
N TYR A 37 9.53 17.86 1.12
CA TYR A 37 8.31 17.17 0.71
C TYR A 37 8.50 15.65 0.62
N ALA A 38 9.55 15.11 1.25
CA ALA A 38 9.75 13.66 1.30
C ALA A 38 8.63 13.02 2.12
N GLN A 39 8.02 12.00 1.55
CA GLN A 39 6.94 11.25 2.20
C GLN A 39 7.51 10.12 3.02
N THR A 40 6.96 9.91 4.22
CA THR A 40 7.24 8.68 4.96
C THR A 40 6.55 7.49 4.29
N ALA A 41 6.99 6.28 4.61
CA ALA A 41 6.30 5.06 4.19
C ALA A 41 4.81 5.07 4.59
N LYS A 42 4.48 5.64 5.75
CA LYS A 42 3.11 5.80 6.21
C LYS A 42 2.31 6.76 5.33
N ASP A 43 2.88 7.92 4.98
CA ASP A 43 2.20 8.90 4.14
C ASP A 43 1.85 8.31 2.76
N ARG A 44 2.80 7.60 2.15
CA ARG A 44 2.59 6.89 0.88
C ARG A 44 1.48 5.85 0.97
N LEU A 45 1.43 5.10 2.07
CA LEU A 45 0.40 4.09 2.30
C LEU A 45 -0.98 4.72 2.56
N ASP A 46 -1.05 5.82 3.29
CA ASP A 46 -2.30 6.54 3.55
C ASP A 46 -2.89 7.16 2.28
N GLU A 47 -2.07 7.77 1.42
CA GLU A 47 -2.50 8.30 0.12
C GLU A 47 -3.02 7.19 -0.80
N ARG A 48 -2.29 6.06 -0.84
CA ARG A 48 -2.68 4.88 -1.60
C ARG A 48 -4.01 4.32 -1.07
N LEU A 49 -4.17 4.21 0.24
CA LEU A 49 -5.41 3.76 0.87
C LEU A 49 -6.59 4.68 0.55
N GLY A 50 -6.39 6.00 0.60
CA GLY A 50 -7.41 6.99 0.26
C GLY A 50 -7.87 6.85 -1.20
N THR A 51 -6.92 6.68 -2.11
CA THR A 51 -7.20 6.47 -3.54
C THR A 51 -8.00 5.19 -3.78
N LEU A 52 -7.58 4.07 -3.19
CA LEU A 52 -8.26 2.78 -3.35
C LEU A 52 -9.69 2.81 -2.80
N LYS A 53 -9.91 3.41 -1.62
CA LYS A 53 -11.26 3.58 -1.05
C LYS A 53 -12.16 4.46 -1.91
N GLY A 54 -11.59 5.49 -2.54
CA GLY A 54 -12.32 6.31 -3.51
C GLY A 54 -12.79 5.51 -4.72
N TRP A 55 -11.94 4.66 -5.27
CA TRP A 55 -12.29 3.78 -6.39
C TRP A 55 -13.26 2.67 -6.02
N GLU A 56 -13.07 2.02 -4.87
CA GLU A 56 -14.00 1.03 -4.33
C GLU A 56 -15.41 1.60 -4.27
N LYS A 57 -15.57 2.76 -3.58
CA LYS A 57 -16.85 3.45 -3.47
C LYS A 57 -17.45 3.80 -4.83
N LYS A 58 -16.64 4.36 -5.74
CA LYS A 58 -17.10 4.73 -7.08
C LYS A 58 -17.62 3.51 -7.85
N HIS A 59 -16.90 2.39 -7.80
CA HIS A 59 -17.32 1.16 -8.46
C HIS A 59 -18.59 0.57 -7.85
N GLU A 60 -18.79 0.66 -6.53
CA GLU A 60 -20.05 0.28 -5.90
C GLU A 60 -21.22 1.16 -6.37
N GLU A 61 -21.02 2.49 -6.46
CA GLU A 61 -22.02 3.44 -6.95
C GLU A 61 -22.37 3.22 -8.43
N GLU A 62 -21.41 2.78 -9.24
CA GLU A 62 -21.60 2.43 -10.66
C GLU A 62 -22.17 1.01 -10.86
N GLY A 63 -22.32 0.21 -9.79
CA GLY A 63 -22.77 -1.18 -9.84
C GLY A 63 -21.71 -2.18 -10.36
N ASP A 64 -20.45 -1.76 -10.49
CA ASP A 64 -19.32 -2.61 -10.89
C ASP A 64 -18.70 -3.31 -9.67
N TYR A 65 -19.48 -4.19 -9.05
CA TYR A 65 -19.07 -4.90 -7.82
C TYR A 65 -17.81 -5.78 -8.00
N ALA A 66 -17.52 -6.19 -9.24
CA ALA A 66 -16.30 -6.93 -9.53
C ALA A 66 -15.07 -6.06 -9.29
N LYS A 67 -15.03 -4.84 -9.84
CA LYS A 67 -13.94 -3.90 -9.60
C LYS A 67 -13.90 -3.42 -8.15
N ALA A 68 -15.06 -3.17 -7.53
CA ALA A 68 -15.10 -2.83 -6.10
C ALA A 68 -14.43 -3.91 -5.24
N SER A 69 -14.70 -5.19 -5.53
CA SER A 69 -14.06 -6.31 -4.83
C SER A 69 -12.54 -6.38 -5.08
N GLU A 70 -12.08 -6.02 -6.28
CA GLU A 70 -10.63 -5.94 -6.56
C GLU A 70 -9.97 -4.82 -5.74
N GLU A 71 -10.59 -3.64 -5.65
CA GLU A 71 -10.11 -2.54 -4.81
C GLU A 71 -10.12 -2.93 -3.32
N ALA A 72 -11.16 -3.59 -2.83
CA ALA A 72 -11.24 -4.11 -1.46
C ALA A 72 -10.08 -5.06 -1.12
N LYS A 73 -9.69 -5.94 -2.04
CA LYS A 73 -8.52 -6.83 -1.87
C LYS A 73 -7.22 -6.05 -1.76
N LYS A 74 -7.05 -5.00 -2.59
CA LYS A 74 -5.89 -4.11 -2.52
C LYS A 74 -5.86 -3.33 -1.21
N ILE A 75 -7.00 -2.83 -0.76
CA ILE A 75 -7.16 -2.13 0.54
C ILE A 75 -6.72 -3.03 1.69
N ALA A 76 -7.22 -4.27 1.74
CA ALA A 76 -6.84 -5.24 2.77
C ALA A 76 -5.33 -5.51 2.79
N CYS A 77 -4.69 -5.49 1.61
CA CYS A 77 -3.25 -5.64 1.48
C CYS A 77 -2.51 -4.41 2.05
N VAL A 78 -2.90 -3.18 1.67
CA VAL A 78 -2.31 -1.93 2.18
C VAL A 78 -2.47 -1.78 3.69
N LEU A 79 -3.59 -2.22 4.27
CA LEU A 79 -3.80 -2.20 5.72
C LEU A 79 -2.79 -3.07 6.48
N LYS A 80 -2.36 -4.20 5.92
CA LYS A 80 -1.28 -5.02 6.52
C LYS A 80 0.05 -4.28 6.53
N PHE A 81 0.37 -3.56 5.44
CA PHE A 81 1.56 -2.73 5.36
C PHE A 81 1.52 -1.59 6.37
N LEU A 82 0.39 -0.90 6.49
CA LEU A 82 0.21 0.14 7.50
C LEU A 82 0.46 -0.38 8.91
N ASP A 83 -0.04 -1.58 9.23
CA ASP A 83 0.20 -2.19 10.54
C ASP A 83 1.68 -2.54 10.75
N ALA A 84 2.36 -2.99 9.70
CA ALA A 84 3.78 -3.30 9.75
C ALA A 84 4.67 -2.05 9.90
N VAL A 85 4.31 -0.90 9.33
CA VAL A 85 5.16 0.31 9.40
C VAL A 85 4.86 1.22 10.58
N LYS A 86 3.87 0.89 11.42
CA LYS A 86 3.62 1.56 12.71
C LYS A 86 4.78 1.41 13.69
#